data_AF-A0A7C1NM98-F1
#
_entry.id   AF-A0A7C1NM98-F1
#
_cell.length_a   1.000
_cell.length_b   1.000
_cell.length_c   1.000
_cell.angle_alpha   90.00
_cell.angle_beta   90.00
_cell.angle_gamma   90.00
#
_symmetry.space_group_name_H-M   'P 1'
#
loop_
_entity.id
_entity.type
_entity.pdbx_description
1 polymer ?
#
loop_
_entity_poly.entity_id
_entity_poly.type
_entity_poly.pdbx_seq_one_letter_code
_entity_poly.pdbx_strand_id
1 'polypeptide(L)'
;MKKNSRLKAAVITLLVVFLLSSCIGIESRIRINNDGSGQLTLKYRVSRLIANLESAETKGNVVPLPLSRKEFERTVNNTDGLELVSYSRKEDKVDIRIEAKVNFNSIEALS
;
A
#
# COMPACT_ATOMS: atom_id res chain seq x y z
N MET A 1 -38.70 0.00 -27.06
CA MET A 1 -38.28 -0.37 -25.68
C MET A 1 -36.80 -0.73 -25.49
N LYS A 2 -36.00 -1.10 -26.51
CA LYS A 2 -34.58 -1.53 -26.34
C LYS A 2 -33.56 -0.42 -25.99
N LYS A 3 -33.80 0.84 -26.40
CA LYS A 3 -32.85 1.97 -26.20
C LYS A 3 -32.61 2.30 -24.72
N ASN A 4 -33.66 2.23 -23.90
CA ASN A 4 -33.61 2.54 -22.47
C ASN A 4 -32.91 1.44 -21.65
N SER A 5 -33.00 0.18 -22.10
CA SER A 5 -32.30 -0.94 -21.48
C SER A 5 -30.78 -0.84 -21.70
N ARG A 6 -30.33 -0.45 -22.89
CA ARG A 6 -28.90 -0.24 -23.16
C ARG A 6 -28.32 0.96 -22.42
N LEU A 7 -29.10 2.03 -22.25
CA LEU A 7 -28.68 3.19 -21.45
C LEU A 7 -28.57 2.85 -19.96
N LYS A 8 -29.53 2.10 -19.40
CA LYS A 8 -29.47 1.61 -18.02
C LYS A 8 -28.26 0.69 -17.79
N ALA A 9 -27.99 -0.22 -18.73
CA ALA A 9 -26.82 -1.09 -18.66
C ALA A 9 -25.51 -0.29 -18.67
N ALA A 10 -25.38 0.71 -19.55
CA ALA A 10 -24.20 1.57 -19.61
C ALA A 10 -23.98 2.35 -18.30
N VAL A 11 -25.04 2.87 -17.69
CA VAL A 11 -24.96 3.58 -16.40
C VAL A 11 -24.53 2.64 -15.26
N ILE A 12 -25.06 1.41 -15.22
CA ILE A 12 -24.68 0.42 -14.21
C ILE A 12 -23.20 0.03 -14.38
N THR A 13 -22.75 -0.23 -15.60
CA THR A 13 -21.34 -0.55 -15.88
C THR A 13 -20.42 0.59 -15.46
N LEU A 14 -20.78 1.84 -15.76
CA LEU A 14 -19.99 3.01 -15.37
C LEU A 14 -19.91 3.16 -13.84
N LEU A 15 -21.01 2.91 -13.13
CA LEU A 15 -21.06 2.95 -11.67
C LEU A 15 -20.18 1.87 -11.02
N VAL A 16 -20.19 0.66 -11.60
CA VAL A 16 -19.32 -0.44 -11.15
C VAL A 16 -17.86 -0.08 -11.36
N VAL A 17 -17.47 0.43 -12.53
CA VAL A 17 -16.07 0.84 -12.80
C VAL A 17 -15.62 1.94 -11.83
N PHE A 18 -16.49 2.91 -11.49
CA PHE A 18 -16.16 3.95 -10.53
C PHE A 18 -15.93 3.41 -9.11
N LEU A 19 -16.72 2.43 -8.69
CA LEU A 19 -16.57 1.77 -7.38
C LEU A 19 -15.27 0.98 -7.23
N LEU A 20 -14.69 0.49 -8.34
CA LEU A 20 -13.43 -0.25 -8.32
C LEU A 20 -12.18 0.65 -8.21
N SER A 21 -12.31 1.97 -8.34
CA SER A 21 -11.17 2.90 -8.34
C SER A 21 -10.57 3.21 -6.96
N SER A 22 -11.19 2.77 -5.84
CA SER A 22 -10.70 3.07 -4.48
C SER A 22 -9.79 1.99 -3.87
N CYS A 23 -9.35 1.00 -4.67
CA CYS A 23 -8.81 -0.24 -4.13
C CYS A 23 -7.39 -0.16 -3.53
N ILE A 24 -6.62 0.89 -3.83
CA ILE A 24 -5.25 1.06 -3.32
C ILE A 24 -5.02 2.54 -3.04
N GLY A 25 -4.70 2.87 -1.79
CA GLY A 25 -4.30 4.22 -1.38
C GLY A 25 -2.92 4.15 -0.73
N ILE A 26 -1.98 4.97 -1.19
CA ILE A 26 -0.64 5.10 -0.61
C ILE A 26 -0.41 6.58 -0.31
N GLU A 27 -0.16 6.90 0.96
CA GLU A 27 0.35 8.20 1.40
C GLU A 27 1.80 8.00 1.86
N SER A 28 2.72 8.71 1.20
CA SER A 28 4.12 8.76 1.60
C SER A 28 4.45 10.19 2.02
N ARG A 29 5.03 10.34 3.21
CA ARG A 29 5.49 11.63 3.73
C ARG A 29 6.93 11.51 4.14
N ILE A 30 7.77 12.34 3.54
CA ILE A 30 9.19 12.44 3.88
C ILE A 30 9.46 13.74 4.62
N ARG A 31 10.27 13.66 5.68
CA ARG A 31 10.88 14.81 6.34
C ARG A 31 12.38 14.66 6.20
N ILE A 32 13.04 15.70 5.70
CA ILE A 32 14.48 15.74 5.46
C ILE A 32 15.08 16.80 6.39
N ASN A 33 16.12 16.42 7.11
CA ASN A 33 16.92 17.30 7.95
C ASN A 33 18.03 17.95 7.12
N ASN A 34 18.66 19.01 7.64
CA ASN A 34 19.71 19.73 6.93
C ASN A 34 20.98 18.90 6.67
N ASP A 35 21.17 17.79 7.39
CA ASP A 35 22.29 16.86 7.25
C ASP A 35 22.01 15.72 6.24
N GLY A 36 20.84 15.72 5.59
CA GLY A 36 20.42 14.68 4.66
C GLY A 36 19.75 13.47 5.31
N SER A 37 19.77 13.35 6.63
CA SER A 37 19.00 12.34 7.37
C SER A 37 17.52 12.72 7.42
N GLY A 38 16.67 11.80 7.90
CA GLY A 38 15.27 12.14 8.05
C GLY A 38 14.38 10.98 8.43
N GLN A 39 13.08 11.16 8.17
CA GLN A 39 12.05 10.18 8.46
C GLN A 39 11.08 10.05 7.29
N LEU A 40 10.87 8.81 6.86
CA LEU A 40 9.84 8.40 5.92
C LEU A 40 8.66 7.80 6.69
N THR A 41 7.47 8.35 6.48
CA THR A 41 6.21 7.76 6.94
C THR A 41 5.45 7.20 5.75
N LEU A 42 5.22 5.89 5.76
CA LEU A 42 4.44 5.18 4.75
C LEU A 42 3.10 4.77 5.36
N LYS A 43 2.01 5.18 4.72
CA LYS A 43 0.66 4.73 5.05
C LYS A 43 0.04 4.14 3.80
N TYR A 44 -0.41 2.90 3.86
CA TYR A 44 -1.06 2.30 2.70
C TYR A 44 -2.23 1.41 3.09
N ARG A 45 -3.15 1.29 2.15
CA ARG A 45 -4.38 0.51 2.24
C ARG A 45 -4.41 -0.50 1.10
N VAL A 46 -4.63 -1.75 1.46
CA VAL A 46 -4.73 -2.88 0.54
C VAL A 46 -6.01 -3.63 0.82
N SER A 47 -6.76 -3.98 -0.23
CA SER A 47 -7.93 -4.85 -0.08
C SER A 47 -7.55 -6.24 0.43
N ARG A 48 -8.33 -6.80 1.36
CA ARG A 48 -8.16 -8.17 1.84
C ARG A 48 -8.27 -9.21 0.73
N LEU A 49 -9.07 -8.93 -0.30
CA LEU A 49 -9.16 -9.81 -1.45
C LEU A 49 -7.80 -9.93 -2.15
N ILE A 50 -7.10 -8.81 -2.34
CA ILE A 50 -5.78 -8.78 -2.99
C ILE A 50 -4.73 -9.45 -2.10
N ALA A 51 -4.73 -9.14 -0.80
CA ALA A 51 -3.81 -9.77 0.15
C ALA A 51 -3.99 -11.31 0.25
N ASN A 52 -5.24 -11.78 0.18
CA ASN A 52 -5.52 -13.21 0.18
C ASN A 52 -5.09 -13.89 -1.13
N LEU A 53 -5.21 -13.21 -2.28
CA LEU A 53 -4.70 -13.71 -3.56
C LEU A 53 -3.17 -13.87 -3.56
N GLU A 54 -2.46 -12.94 -2.90
CA GLU A 54 -1.01 -13.04 -2.71
C GLU A 54 -0.64 -14.24 -1.83
N SER A 55 -1.41 -14.52 -0.78
CA SER A 55 -1.17 -15.70 0.08
C SER A 55 -1.46 -17.05 -0.59
N ALA A 56 -2.25 -17.06 -1.67
CA ALA A 56 -2.79 -18.28 -2.30
C ALA A 56 -1.91 -18.82 -3.45
N GLU A 57 -0.61 -18.98 -3.22
CA GLU A 57 0.35 -19.64 -4.16
C GLU A 57 0.68 -18.86 -5.45
N THR A 58 0.27 -17.59 -5.57
CA THR A 58 0.66 -16.77 -6.72
C THR A 58 2.15 -16.42 -6.62
N LYS A 59 2.98 -16.93 -7.53
CA LYS A 59 4.45 -16.72 -7.59
C LYS A 59 4.89 -15.28 -7.92
N GLY A 60 4.10 -14.27 -7.59
CA GLY A 60 4.42 -12.87 -7.78
C GLY A 60 3.80 -12.04 -6.67
N ASN A 61 4.60 -11.15 -6.08
CA ASN A 61 4.12 -10.14 -5.14
C ASN A 61 3.10 -9.26 -5.87
N VAL A 62 1.81 -9.55 -5.68
CA VAL A 62 0.72 -8.75 -6.28
C VAL A 62 0.72 -7.35 -5.68
N VAL A 63 1.21 -7.21 -4.45
CA VAL A 63 1.44 -5.93 -3.77
C VAL A 63 2.94 -5.68 -3.64
N PRO A 64 3.48 -4.57 -4.19
CA PRO A 64 4.91 -4.27 -4.14
C PRO A 64 5.38 -3.75 -2.77
N LEU A 65 4.57 -3.90 -1.71
CA LEU A 65 4.83 -3.37 -0.37
C LEU A 65 4.65 -4.46 0.71
N PRO A 66 5.52 -4.51 1.74
CA PRO A 66 5.49 -5.56 2.76
C PRO A 66 4.21 -5.59 3.63
N LEU A 67 3.38 -6.62 3.53
CA LEU A 67 2.11 -6.68 4.29
C LEU A 67 2.26 -7.12 5.75
N SER A 68 3.44 -7.64 6.12
CA SER A 68 3.75 -8.05 7.49
C SER A 68 4.91 -7.25 8.07
N ARG A 69 4.91 -7.10 9.40
CA ARG A 69 6.02 -6.51 10.15
C ARG A 69 7.35 -7.21 9.83
N LYS A 70 7.35 -8.54 9.77
CA LYS A 70 8.56 -9.35 9.53
C LYS A 70 9.16 -9.11 8.14
N GLU A 71 8.33 -8.95 7.11
CA GLU A 71 8.82 -8.58 5.77
C GLU A 71 9.36 -7.16 5.78
N PHE A 72 8.66 -6.23 6.44
CA PHE A 72 9.09 -4.84 6.55
C PHE A 72 10.45 -4.71 7.26
N GLU A 73 10.59 -5.38 8.42
CA GLU A 73 11.84 -5.44 9.18
C GLU A 73 12.95 -6.09 8.35
N ARG A 74 12.66 -7.13 7.57
CA ARG A 74 13.65 -7.72 6.67
C ARG A 74 14.09 -6.74 5.58
N THR A 75 13.16 -6.00 4.96
CA THR A 75 13.51 -4.98 3.96
C THR A 75 14.37 -3.89 4.57
N VAL A 76 13.99 -3.34 5.73
CA VAL A 76 14.75 -2.29 6.42
C VAL A 76 16.13 -2.78 6.87
N ASN A 77 16.22 -3.96 7.49
CA ASN A 77 17.48 -4.48 8.01
C ASN A 77 18.46 -4.91 6.91
N ASN A 78 17.98 -5.12 5.68
CA ASN A 78 18.82 -5.43 4.52
C ASN A 78 19.31 -4.18 3.79
N THR A 79 18.91 -2.98 4.22
CA THR A 79 19.31 -1.71 3.63
C THR A 79 20.08 -0.90 4.66
N ASP A 80 21.37 -0.70 4.39
CA ASP A 80 22.22 0.11 5.25
C ASP A 80 21.67 1.54 5.36
N GLY A 81 21.62 2.06 6.58
CA GLY A 81 21.17 3.41 6.85
C GLY A 81 19.67 3.58 7.09
N LEU A 82 18.88 2.51 7.07
CA LEU A 82 17.47 2.53 7.46
C LEU A 82 17.24 1.95 8.86
N GLU A 83 16.28 2.51 9.58
CA GLU A 83 15.85 2.02 10.89
C GLU A 83 14.33 2.07 11.01
N LEU A 84 13.70 0.94 11.37
CA LEU A 84 12.26 0.87 11.58
C LEU A 84 11.90 1.45 12.96
N VAL A 85 11.33 2.65 12.98
CA VAL A 85 10.90 3.31 14.22
C VAL A 85 9.59 2.74 14.72
N SER A 86 8.62 2.54 13.82
CA SER A 86 7.31 2.01 14.20
C SER A 86 6.62 1.31 13.04
N TYR A 87 5.80 0.33 13.37
CA TYR A 87 4.92 -0.36 12.42
C TYR A 87 3.59 -0.67 13.11
N SER A 88 2.50 -0.27 12.46
CA SER A 88 1.13 -0.54 12.86
C SER A 88 0.38 -1.19 11.71
N ARG A 89 -0.38 -2.24 12.01
CA ARG A 89 -1.29 -2.90 11.08
C ARG A 89 -2.67 -2.95 11.69
N LYS A 90 -3.67 -2.51 10.94
CA LYS A 90 -5.08 -2.61 11.27
C LYS A 90 -5.79 -3.32 10.13
N GLU A 91 -6.57 -4.33 10.47
CA GLU A 91 -7.33 -5.11 9.50
C GLU A 91 -8.81 -5.05 9.85
N ASP A 92 -9.66 -4.82 8.85
CA ASP A 92 -11.11 -4.91 8.98
C ASP A 92 -11.66 -5.99 8.04
N LYS A 93 -12.96 -5.98 7.72
CA LYS A 93 -13.54 -7.01 6.83
C LYS A 93 -13.11 -6.84 5.36
N VAL A 94 -12.74 -5.63 4.96
CA VAL A 94 -12.51 -5.21 3.57
C VAL A 94 -11.04 -4.90 3.32
N ASP A 95 -10.35 -4.28 4.28
CA ASP A 95 -9.03 -3.69 4.07
C ASP A 95 -8.02 -4.07 5.15
N ILE A 96 -6.75 -4.10 4.73
CA ILE A 96 -5.58 -4.03 5.58
C ILE A 96 -4.99 -2.61 5.42
N ARG A 97 -4.81 -1.92 6.54
CA ARG A 97 -4.17 -0.61 6.64
C ARG A 97 -2.87 -0.75 7.40
N ILE A 98 -1.78 -0.28 6.81
CA ILE A 98 -0.46 -0.32 7.42
C ILE A 98 0.09 1.10 7.50
N GLU A 99 0.68 1.42 8.63
CA GLU A 99 1.47 2.63 8.85
C GLU A 99 2.86 2.22 9.36
N ALA A 100 3.90 2.66 8.66
CA ALA A 100 5.28 2.44 9.05
C ALA A 100 6.04 3.77 9.09
N LYS A 101 6.94 3.91 10.05
CA LYS A 101 7.88 5.03 10.15
C LYS A 101 9.30 4.48 10.12
N VAL A 102 10.09 5.00 9.19
CA VAL A 102 11.47 4.59 8.97
C VAL A 102 12.34 5.83 9.08
N ASN A 103 13.35 5.78 9.93
CA ASN A 103 14.43 6.76 9.89
C ASN A 103 15.41 6.36 8.81
N PHE A 104 16.01 7.36 8.17
CA PHE A 104 17.11 7.17 7.24
C PHE A 104 18.26 8.12 7.61
N ASN A 105 19.50 7.66 7.47
CA ASN A 105 20.69 8.47 7.76
C ASN A 105 21.10 9.35 6.57
N SER A 106 20.70 9.01 5.35
CA SER A 106 20.91 9.80 4.13
C SER A 106 19.80 9.54 3.10
N ILE A 107 19.61 10.43 2.14
CA ILE A 107 18.57 10.28 1.10
C ILE A 107 18.86 9.06 0.21
N GLU A 108 20.12 8.74 0.00
CA GLU A 108 20.59 7.60 -0.80
C GLU A 108 20.19 6.26 -0.18
N ALA A 109 19.96 6.20 1.13
CA ALA A 109 19.45 4.99 1.79
C ALA A 109 18.01 4.63 1.38
N LEU A 110 17.27 5.56 0.72
CA LEU A 110 15.91 5.34 0.24
C LEU A 110 15.82 4.88 -1.22
N SER A 111 16.95 4.78 -1.94
CA SER A 111 17.00 4.40 -3.36
C SER A 111 17.15 2.91 -3.63
#